data_AF-A0A1V0URX1-F1
#
_entry.id   AF-A0A1V0URX1-F1
#
_cell.length_a   1.000
_cell.length_b   1.000
_cell.length_c   1.000
_cell.angle_alpha   90.00
_cell.angle_beta   90.00
_cell.angle_gamma   90.00
#
_symmetry.space_group_name_H-M   'P 1'
#
loop_
_entity.id
_entity.type
_entity.pdbx_description
1 polymer ?
#
loop_
_entity_poly.entity_id
_entity_poly.type
_entity_poly.pdbx_seq_one_letter_code
_entity_poly.pdbx_strand_id
1 'polypeptide(L)'
;MVSMYMKDLNTLLILIMYNMDLESVCMRIKEMGEMEIRVNDKVEIISTSYLYLYGEIATVLDIKEDLLEKALRIRTDNGVDVWIDAQDVVLWAKVSK
;
A
#
# COMPACT_ATOMS: atom_id res chain seq x y z
N MET A 1 6.00 21.35 3.57
CA MET A 1 5.79 19.99 3.04
C MET A 1 4.73 19.33 3.93
N VAL A 2 3.44 19.56 3.63
CA VAL A 2 2.28 19.27 4.51
C VAL A 2 1.31 18.28 3.82
N SER A 3 1.81 17.47 2.88
CA SER A 3 0.93 16.66 2.01
C SER A 3 0.60 15.25 2.54
N MET A 4 1.23 14.81 3.64
CA MET A 4 1.01 13.48 4.23
C MET A 4 -0.10 13.46 5.31
N TYR A 5 -0.78 14.59 5.53
CA TYR A 5 -1.62 14.80 6.72
C TYR A 5 -3.12 14.49 6.55
N MET A 6 -3.61 14.07 5.38
CA MET A 6 -5.06 14.09 5.13
C MET A 6 -5.79 12.73 5.12
N LYS A 7 -5.12 11.57 5.03
CA LYS A 7 -5.84 10.28 4.98
C LYS A 7 -6.06 9.60 6.33
N ASP A 8 -5.44 10.09 7.41
CA ASP A 8 -5.42 9.35 8.68
C ASP A 8 -5.81 10.18 9.91
N LEU A 9 -6.64 11.22 9.73
CA LEU A 9 -7.15 12.03 10.83
C LEU A 9 -7.88 11.19 11.89
N ASN A 10 -8.57 10.10 11.51
CA ASN A 10 -9.23 9.20 12.45
C ASN A 10 -8.22 8.35 13.27
N THR A 11 -7.14 7.89 12.66
CA THR A 11 -6.08 7.13 13.35
C THR A 11 -5.27 8.03 14.26
N LEU A 12 -4.94 9.25 13.81
CA LEU A 12 -4.36 10.30 14.64
C LEU A 12 -5.27 10.65 15.83
N LEU A 13 -6.58 10.77 15.61
CA LEU A 13 -7.55 11.05 16.67
C LEU A 13 -7.60 9.93 17.72
N ILE A 14 -7.63 8.66 17.29
CA ILE A 14 -7.61 7.49 18.18
C ILE A 14 -6.31 7.47 19.00
N LEU A 15 -5.15 7.67 18.38
CA LEU A 15 -3.85 7.65 19.06
C LEU A 15 -3.69 8.80 20.07
N ILE A 16 -4.19 10.00 19.75
CA ILE A 16 -4.22 11.15 20.67
C ILE A 16 -5.19 10.90 21.85
N MET A 17 -6.35 10.29 21.61
CA MET A 17 -7.33 9.95 22.66
C MET A 17 -6.80 8.96 23.71
N TYR A 18 -5.84 8.10 23.35
CA TYR A 18 -5.18 7.16 24.26
C TYR A 18 -3.98 7.75 25.04
N ASN A 19 -3.74 9.06 24.94
CA ASN A 19 -2.73 9.78 25.71
C ASN A 19 -1.29 9.22 25.53
N MET A 20 -0.99 8.72 24.33
CA MET A 20 0.33 8.21 23.99
C MET A 20 1.28 9.36 23.62
N ASP A 21 2.55 9.23 24.01
CA ASP A 21 3.56 10.25 23.72
C ASP A 21 3.87 10.33 22.22
N LEU A 22 4.26 11.52 21.77
CA LEU A 22 4.48 11.82 20.34
C LEU A 22 5.57 10.93 19.72
N GLU A 23 6.58 10.49 20.48
CA GLU A 23 7.64 9.61 19.98
C GLU A 23 7.13 8.18 19.79
N SER A 24 6.31 7.66 20.71
CA SER A 24 5.61 6.39 20.60
C SER A 24 4.57 6.39 19.48
N VAL A 25 3.88 7.52 19.27
CA VAL A 25 2.99 7.71 18.11
C VAL A 25 3.81 7.72 16.82
N CYS A 26 4.93 8.44 16.77
CA CYS A 26 5.83 8.42 15.61
C CYS A 26 6.41 7.03 15.35
N MET A 27 6.80 6.27 16.38
CA MET A 27 7.28 4.90 16.23
C MET A 27 6.17 3.97 15.77
N ARG A 28 4.96 4.06 16.32
CA ARG A 28 3.83 3.27 15.86
C ARG A 28 3.38 3.62 14.46
N ILE A 29 3.44 4.89 14.04
CA ILE A 29 3.20 5.28 12.64
C ILE A 29 4.33 4.76 11.73
N LYS A 30 5.57 4.65 12.24
CA LYS A 30 6.70 4.02 11.53
C LYS A 30 6.64 2.48 11.51
N GLU A 31 6.08 1.84 12.53
CA GLU A 31 5.92 0.38 12.67
C GLU A 31 4.63 -0.12 12.00
N MET A 32 3.56 0.68 12.05
CA MET A 32 2.43 0.65 11.12
C MET A 32 2.81 1.22 9.75
N GLY A 33 4.07 1.67 9.60
CA GLY A 33 4.66 2.09 8.37
C GLY A 33 4.52 0.97 7.38
N GLU A 34 3.56 1.20 6.47
CA GLU A 34 3.44 0.67 5.13
C GLU A 34 4.42 -0.45 4.89
N MET A 35 3.94 -1.68 5.01
CA MET A 35 4.68 -2.86 4.60
C MET A 35 5.14 -2.58 3.14
N GLU A 36 6.42 -2.28 2.99
CA GLU A 36 6.95 -1.59 1.81
C GLU A 36 6.91 -2.55 0.62
N ILE A 37 6.04 -2.25 -0.35
CA ILE A 37 5.98 -3.04 -1.59
C ILE A 37 7.31 -2.90 -2.34
N ARG A 38 7.92 -4.04 -2.65
CA ARG A 38 9.19 -4.20 -3.36
C ARG A 38 9.01 -4.97 -4.66
N VAL A 39 10.00 -4.85 -5.54
CA VAL A 39 10.07 -5.67 -6.75
C VAL A 39 10.15 -7.15 -6.36
N ASN A 40 9.40 -7.98 -7.08
CA ASN A 40 9.13 -9.40 -6.86
C ASN A 40 8.13 -9.74 -5.73
N ASP A 41 7.58 -8.75 -5.03
CA ASP A 41 6.49 -9.04 -4.09
C ASP A 41 5.24 -9.49 -4.83
N LYS A 42 4.46 -10.36 -4.17
CA LYS A 42 3.10 -10.68 -4.61
C LYS A 42 2.12 -9.71 -3.98
N VAL A 43 1.23 -9.18 -4.81
CA VAL A 43 0.18 -8.24 -4.42
C VAL A 43 -1.17 -8.72 -4.95
N GLU A 44 -2.23 -8.41 -4.22
CA GLU A 44 -3.61 -8.55 -4.68
C GLU A 44 -4.11 -7.20 -5.18
N ILE A 45 -4.72 -7.20 -6.35
CA ILE A 45 -5.26 -5.98 -6.96
C ILE A 45 -6.62 -5.67 -6.36
N ILE A 46 -6.75 -4.50 -5.73
CA ILE A 46 -8.01 -4.03 -5.13
C ILE A 46 -8.60 -2.84 -5.87
N SER A 47 -8.00 -2.43 -7.00
CA SER A 47 -8.48 -1.34 -7.85
C SER A 47 -9.92 -1.56 -8.30
N THR A 48 -10.73 -0.52 -8.16
CA THR A 48 -12.10 -0.48 -8.72
C THR A 48 -12.12 0.11 -10.13
N SER A 49 -11.02 0.70 -10.59
CA SER A 49 -10.87 1.27 -11.92
C SER A 49 -10.68 0.20 -13.00
N TYR A 50 -10.06 -0.93 -12.63
CA TYR A 50 -9.85 -2.09 -13.49
C TYR A 50 -10.61 -3.30 -12.94
N LEU A 51 -11.94 -3.28 -13.02
CA LEU A 51 -12.80 -4.34 -12.47
C LEU A 51 -12.43 -5.76 -12.94
N TYR A 52 -11.86 -5.91 -14.14
CA TYR A 52 -11.43 -7.22 -14.66
C TYR A 52 -10.15 -7.76 -14.01
N LEU A 53 -9.43 -6.93 -13.23
CA LEU A 53 -8.24 -7.29 -12.47
C LEU A 53 -8.52 -7.40 -10.96
N TYR A 54 -9.70 -6.98 -10.50
CA TYR A 54 -10.03 -6.99 -9.08
C TYR A 54 -9.96 -8.40 -8.48
N GLY A 55 -9.20 -8.55 -7.39
CA GLY A 55 -8.95 -9.83 -6.70
C GLY A 55 -7.87 -10.70 -7.34
N GLU A 56 -7.30 -10.29 -8.47
CA GLU A 56 -6.20 -11.02 -9.09
C GLU A 56 -4.89 -10.85 -8.31
N ILE A 57 -4.10 -11.92 -8.25
CA ILE A 57 -2.76 -11.89 -7.68
C ILE A 57 -1.76 -11.58 -8.79
N ALA A 58 -0.86 -10.64 -8.51
CA ALA A 58 0.17 -10.22 -9.42
C ALA A 58 1.54 -10.14 -8.74
N THR A 59 2.58 -10.26 -9.55
CA THR A 59 3.97 -10.05 -9.12
C THR A 59 4.41 -8.66 -9.54
N VAL A 60 5.02 -7.91 -8.62
CA VAL A 60 5.62 -6.59 -8.91
C VAL A 60 6.90 -6.79 -9.71
N LEU A 61 6.98 -6.17 -10.88
CA LEU A 61 8.12 -6.24 -11.79
C LEU A 61 9.00 -5.00 -11.73
N ASP A 62 8.41 -3.84 -11.48
CA ASP A 62 9.11 -2.56 -11.44
C ASP A 62 8.35 -1.56 -10.58
N ILE A 63 9.05 -0.56 -10.07
CA ILE A 63 8.49 0.49 -9.22
C ILE A 63 8.99 1.83 -9.72
N LYS A 64 8.04 2.73 -9.97
CA LYS A 64 8.33 4.12 -10.29
C LYS A 64 7.72 5.00 -9.21
N GLU A 65 8.55 5.81 -8.59
CA GLU A 65 8.14 6.73 -7.53
C GLU A 65 8.55 8.15 -7.93
N ASP A 66 7.60 9.07 -7.84
CA ASP A 66 7.85 10.50 -7.88
C ASP A 66 7.42 11.16 -6.56
N LEU A 67 7.50 12.49 -6.50
CA LEU A 67 7.22 13.24 -5.28
C LEU A 67 5.75 13.16 -4.81
N LEU A 68 4.84 12.67 -5.65
CA LEU A 68 3.39 12.68 -5.43
C LEU A 68 2.76 11.29 -5.54
N GLU A 69 3.30 10.42 -6.40
CA GLU A 69 2.69 9.14 -6.73
C GLU A 69 3.73 8.01 -6.81
N LYS A 70 3.28 6.82 -6.41
CA LYS A 70 4.03 5.57 -6.54
C LYS A 70 3.23 4.64 -7.45
N ALA A 71 3.80 4.28 -8.58
CA ALA A 71 3.22 3.37 -9.55
C ALA A 71 4.03 2.06 -9.61
N LEU A 72 3.33 0.95 -9.78
CA LEU A 72 3.87 -0.39 -9.82
C LEU A 72 3.62 -0.99 -11.19
N ARG A 73 4.65 -1.54 -11.82
CA ARG A 73 4.47 -2.45 -12.95
C ARG A 73 4.21 -3.83 -12.39
N ILE A 74 3.08 -4.42 -12.70
CA ILE A 74 2.68 -5.72 -12.19
C ILE A 74 2.43 -6.71 -13.33
N ARG A 75 2.62 -7.99 -13.05
CA ARG A 75 2.19 -9.08 -13.93
C ARG A 75 1.27 -10.05 -13.19
N THR A 76 0.03 -10.18 -13.63
CA THR A 76 -0.91 -11.16 -13.06
C THR A 76 -0.48 -12.58 -13.39
N ASP A 77 -0.91 -13.55 -12.57
CA ASP A 77 -0.66 -14.98 -12.84
C ASP A 77 -1.28 -15.42 -14.19
N ASN A 78 -2.32 -14.72 -14.66
CA ASN A 78 -2.95 -14.90 -15.97
C ASN A 78 -2.20 -14.22 -17.15
N GLY A 79 -1.06 -13.57 -16.89
CA GLY A 79 -0.15 -13.04 -17.92
C GLY A 79 -0.40 -11.58 -18.33
N VAL A 80 -1.28 -10.85 -17.66
CA VAL A 80 -1.50 -9.42 -17.94
C VAL A 80 -0.36 -8.60 -17.33
N ASP A 81 0.27 -7.73 -18.12
CA ASP A 81 1.38 -6.84 -17.71
C ASP A 81 0.91 -5.38 -17.81
N VAL A 82 0.83 -4.68 -16.68
CA VAL A 82 0.21 -3.35 -16.59
C VAL A 82 0.86 -2.49 -15.50
N TRP A 83 0.78 -1.17 -15.66
CA TRP A 83 1.11 -0.21 -14.61
C TRP A 83 -0.14 0.13 -13.80
N ILE A 84 -0.02 0.10 -12.47
CA ILE A 84 -1.10 0.39 -11.53
C ILE A 84 -0.59 1.25 -10.38
N ASP A 85 -1.46 2.05 -9.78
CA ASP A 85 -1.09 2.85 -8.62
C ASP A 85 -0.84 1.94 -7.40
N ALA A 86 0.14 2.28 -6.57
CA ALA A 86 0.44 1.49 -5.38
C ALA A 86 -0.72 1.47 -4.36
N GLN A 87 -1.61 2.46 -4.42
CA GLN A 87 -2.82 2.53 -3.58
C GLN A 87 -3.91 1.53 -4.00
N ASP A 88 -3.78 0.98 -5.21
CA ASP A 88 -4.76 0.10 -5.84
C ASP A 88 -4.41 -1.39 -5.66
N VAL A 89 -3.42 -1.69 -4.83
CA VAL A 89 -2.99 -3.05 -4.50
C VAL A 89 -2.70 -3.20 -3.02
N VAL A 90 -2.71 -4.44 -2.52
CA VAL A 90 -2.30 -4.79 -1.16
C VAL A 90 -1.31 -5.94 -1.19
N LEU A 91 -0.39 -6.01 -0.23
CA LEU A 91 0.55 -7.13 -0.14
C LEU A 91 -0.19 -8.44 0.13
N TRP A 92 0.09 -9.43 -0.70
CA TRP A 92 -0.54 -10.74 -0.60
C TRP A 92 0.18 -11.57 0.46
N ALA A 93 -0.33 -11.54 1.69
CA ALA A 93 0.06 -12.50 2.70
C ALA A 93 -0.55 -13.86 2.33
N LYS A 94 0.29 -14.81 1.93
CA LYS A 94 -0.13 -16.20 1.72
C LYS A 94 -0.73 -16.70 3.04
N VAL A 95 -2.05 -16.75 3.13
CA VAL A 95 -2.71 -17.42 4.25
C VAL A 95 -2.37 -18.90 4.10
N SER A 96 -1.31 -19.35 4.77
CA SER A 96 -0.93 -20.76 4.82
C SER A 96 -2.11 -21.52 5.41
N LYS A 97 -2.78 -22.31 4.56
CA LYS A 97 -3.65 -23.41 5.01
C LYS A 97 -2.80 -24.52 5.61
#